data_AF-A0A1A2E487-F1
#
_entry.id   AF-A0A1A2E487-F1
#
_cell.length_a   1.000
_cell.length_b   1.000
_cell.length_c   1.000
_cell.angle_alpha   90.00
_cell.angle_beta   90.00
_cell.angle_gamma   90.00
#
_symmetry.space_group_name_H-M   'P 1'
#
loop_
_entity.id
_entity.type
_entity.pdbx_description
1 polymer ?
#
loop_
_entity_poly.entity_id
_entity_poly.type
_entity_poly.pdbx_seq_one_letter_code
_entity_poly.pdbx_strand_id
1 'polypeptide(L)'
;MSDSTIILIVVVAIVAVLVLIALALVARNKRTERRRSQAGAIRDKAAEQVHEVGQREAHAEEIAAKSRAVRAESEALAAQAENLEHQAHQHRNDAATARSELDSEFQRADKLDPGASTSDTPPAR
;
A
#
# COMPACT_ATOMS: atom_id res chain seq x y z
N MET A 1 -62.81 30.84 -57.17
CA MET A 1 -61.36 30.58 -57.13
C MET A 1 -61.02 29.84 -58.41
N SER A 2 -60.10 30.35 -59.21
CA SER A 2 -59.74 29.78 -60.52
C SER A 2 -58.91 28.51 -60.34
N ASP A 3 -59.13 27.49 -61.16
CA ASP A 3 -58.40 26.21 -61.12
C ASP A 3 -56.88 26.41 -61.14
N SER A 4 -56.40 27.46 -61.81
CA SER A 4 -54.98 27.87 -61.84
C SER A 4 -54.42 28.23 -60.45
N THR A 5 -55.21 28.86 -59.58
CA THR A 5 -54.82 29.16 -58.19
C THR A 5 -54.73 27.89 -57.35
N ILE A 6 -55.66 26.94 -57.56
CA ILE A 6 -55.65 25.64 -56.87
C ILE A 6 -54.41 24.84 -57.29
N ILE A 7 -54.12 24.77 -58.60
CA ILE A 7 -52.92 24.09 -59.12
C ILE A 7 -51.65 24.70 -58.54
N LEU A 8 -51.55 26.04 -58.48
CA LEU A 8 -50.37 26.71 -57.93
C LEU A 8 -50.16 26.41 -56.43
N ILE A 9 -51.22 26.40 -55.63
CA ILE A 9 -51.13 26.04 -54.20
C ILE A 9 -50.69 24.59 -54.02
N VAL A 10 -51.20 23.67 -54.83
CA VAL A 10 -50.81 22.25 -54.78
C VAL A 10 -49.33 22.07 -55.13
N VAL A 11 -48.85 22.76 -56.18
CA VAL A 11 -47.43 22.70 -56.57
C VAL A 11 -46.53 23.25 -55.46
N VAL A 12 -46.89 24.40 -54.86
CA VAL A 12 -46.12 24.99 -53.75
C VAL A 12 -46.12 24.06 -52.53
N ALA A 13 -47.24 23.41 -52.21
CA ALA A 13 -47.32 22.45 -51.12
C ALA A 13 -46.42 21.23 -51.34
N ILE A 14 -46.39 20.69 -52.57
CA ILE A 14 -45.51 19.56 -52.91
C ILE A 14 -44.04 19.97 -52.80
N VAL A 15 -43.66 21.14 -53.30
CA VAL A 15 -42.29 21.65 -53.18
C VAL A 15 -41.90 21.84 -51.71
N ALA A 16 -42.79 22.40 -50.89
CA ALA A 16 -42.55 22.55 -49.45
C ALA A 16 -42.33 21.18 -48.76
N VAL A 17 -43.14 20.17 -49.09
CA VAL A 17 -42.98 18.81 -48.56
C VAL A 17 -41.63 18.20 -48.98
N LEU A 18 -41.22 18.36 -50.24
CA LEU A 18 -39.93 17.88 -50.73
C LEU A 18 -38.75 18.54 -50.02
N VAL A 19 -38.83 19.85 -49.76
CA VAL A 19 -37.80 20.58 -49.00
C VAL A 19 -37.72 20.07 -47.55
N LEU A 20 -38.86 19.82 -46.90
CA LEU A 20 -38.90 19.27 -45.54
C LEU A 20 -38.28 17.86 -45.48
N ILE A 21 -38.56 17.01 -46.47
CA ILE A 21 -37.95 15.67 -46.58
C ILE A 21 -36.43 15.78 -46.77
N ALA A 22 -35.97 16.66 -47.66
CA ALA A 22 -34.54 16.88 -47.90
C ALA A 22 -33.80 17.34 -46.63
N LEU A 23 -34.37 18.30 -45.90
CA LEU A 23 -33.81 18.78 -44.63
C LEU A 23 -33.77 17.68 -43.56
N ALA A 24 -34.80 16.85 -43.47
CA ALA A 24 -34.84 15.73 -42.54
C ALA A 24 -33.75 14.68 -42.84
N LEU A 25 -33.48 14.40 -44.12
CA LEU A 25 -32.44 13.47 -44.55
C LEU A 25 -31.03 14.00 -44.23
N VAL A 26 -30.76 15.28 -44.51
CA VAL A 26 -29.47 15.92 -44.19
C VAL A 26 -29.24 15.96 -42.68
N ALA A 27 -30.27 16.30 -41.89
CA ALA A 27 -30.19 16.32 -40.43
C ALA A 27 -29.97 14.91 -39.83
N ARG A 28 -30.59 13.88 -40.43
CA ARG A 28 -30.37 12.48 -40.05
C ARG A 28 -28.94 12.03 -40.33
N ASN A 29 -28.40 12.33 -41.51
CA ASN A 29 -27.04 11.93 -41.90
C ASN A 29 -25.97 12.60 -41.03
N LYS A 30 -26.13 13.89 -40.74
CA LYS A 30 -25.23 14.67 -39.86
C LYS A 30 -25.25 14.18 -38.40
N ARG A 31 -26.36 13.61 -37.92
CA ARG A 31 -26.44 12.94 -36.61
C ARG A 31 -25.75 11.57 -36.61
N THR A 32 -25.70 10.86 -37.74
CA THR A 32 -25.03 9.55 -37.84
C THR A 32 -23.51 9.69 -37.84
N GLU A 33 -22.98 10.72 -38.51
CA GLU A 33 -21.55 11.06 -38.48
C GLU A 33 -21.06 11.45 -37.08
N ARG A 34 -21.82 12.28 -36.34
CA ARG A 34 -21.46 12.69 -34.98
C ARG A 34 -21.49 11.55 -33.96
N ARG A 35 -22.25 10.48 -34.22
CA ARG A 35 -22.27 9.29 -33.36
C ARG A 35 -21.06 8.37 -33.59
N ARG A 36 -20.48 8.36 -34.80
CA ARG A 36 -19.24 7.62 -35.09
C ARG A 36 -18.00 8.30 -34.50
N SER A 37 -17.93 9.63 -34.50
CA SER A 37 -16.79 10.34 -33.89
C SER A 37 -16.76 10.24 -32.37
N GLN A 38 -17.91 10.15 -31.70
CA GLN A 38 -17.97 9.96 -30.24
C GLN A 38 -17.51 8.57 -29.80
N ALA A 39 -17.73 7.53 -30.60
CA ALA A 39 -17.27 6.17 -30.30
C ALA A 39 -15.74 6.02 -30.39
N GLY A 40 -15.10 6.73 -31.33
CA GLY A 40 -13.63 6.81 -31.42
C GLY A 40 -13.03 7.54 -30.22
N ALA A 41 -13.57 8.71 -29.87
CA ALA A 41 -13.09 9.50 -28.74
C ALA A 41 -13.23 8.80 -27.38
N ILE A 42 -14.24 7.93 -27.21
CA ILE A 42 -14.39 7.12 -25.99
C ILE A 42 -13.39 5.96 -25.97
N ARG A 43 -13.06 5.35 -27.12
CA ARG A 43 -12.03 4.30 -27.20
C ARG A 43 -10.63 4.83 -26.94
N ASP A 44 -10.30 6.00 -27.47
CA ASP A 44 -8.99 6.62 -27.23
C ASP A 44 -8.83 7.05 -25.76
N LYS A 45 -9.88 7.65 -25.16
CA LYS A 45 -9.89 7.97 -23.73
C LYS A 45 -9.87 6.74 -22.81
N ALA A 46 -10.45 5.62 -23.24
CA ALA A 46 -10.38 4.38 -22.49
C ALA A 46 -8.99 3.75 -22.57
N ALA A 47 -8.33 3.79 -23.73
CA ALA A 47 -6.96 3.29 -23.89
C ALA A 47 -5.94 4.06 -23.05
N GLU A 48 -6.09 5.39 -22.98
CA GLU A 48 -5.24 6.25 -22.15
C GLU A 48 -5.41 5.94 -20.64
N GLN A 49 -6.66 5.74 -20.19
CA GLN A 49 -6.95 5.39 -18.79
C GLN A 49 -6.48 3.96 -18.44
N VAL A 50 -6.53 3.00 -19.36
CA VAL A 50 -6.00 1.65 -19.14
C VAL A 50 -4.48 1.68 -18.93
N HIS A 51 -3.77 2.56 -19.64
CA HIS A 51 -2.32 2.71 -19.46
C HIS A 51 -1.99 3.31 -18.08
N GLU A 52 -2.75 4.30 -17.61
CA GLU A 52 -2.55 4.91 -16.29
C GLU A 52 -2.89 3.95 -15.15
N VAL A 53 -3.95 3.16 -15.29
CA VAL A 53 -4.32 2.13 -14.30
C VAL A 53 -3.29 0.99 -14.28
N GLY A 54 -2.81 0.52 -15.43
CA GLY A 54 -1.78 -0.51 -15.50
C GLY A 54 -0.45 -0.09 -14.86
N GLN A 55 -0.04 1.17 -15.00
CA GLN A 55 1.14 1.70 -14.29
C GLN A 55 0.94 1.73 -12.77
N ARG A 56 -0.26 2.07 -12.30
CA ARG A 56 -0.59 2.04 -10.86
C ARG A 56 -0.65 0.62 -10.31
N GLU A 57 -1.18 -0.33 -11.06
CA GLU A 57 -1.19 -1.74 -10.69
C GLU A 57 0.23 -2.31 -10.61
N ALA A 58 1.09 -2.01 -11.59
CA ALA A 58 2.50 -2.42 -11.55
C ALA A 58 3.25 -1.84 -10.34
N HIS A 59 3.01 -0.57 -10.00
CA HIS A 59 3.61 0.04 -8.82
C HIS A 59 3.08 -0.55 -7.51
N ALA A 60 1.79 -0.90 -7.45
CA ALA A 60 1.20 -1.58 -6.30
C ALA A 60 1.77 -2.99 -6.11
N GLU A 61 1.97 -3.75 -7.19
CA GLU A 61 2.63 -5.06 -7.15
C GLU A 61 4.09 -4.97 -6.70
N GLU A 62 4.82 -3.96 -7.17
CA GLU A 62 6.19 -3.68 -6.75
C GLU A 62 6.27 -3.38 -5.25
N ILE A 63 5.37 -2.52 -4.75
CA ILE A 63 5.27 -2.22 -3.31
C ILE A 63 4.92 -3.48 -2.50
N ALA A 64 3.99 -4.30 -2.98
CA ALA A 64 3.59 -5.53 -2.31
C ALA A 64 4.72 -6.57 -2.28
N ALA A 65 5.54 -6.65 -3.33
CA ALA A 65 6.74 -7.49 -3.36
C ALA A 65 7.83 -6.95 -2.42
N LYS A 66 8.10 -5.64 -2.45
CA LYS A 66 9.09 -4.99 -1.58
C LYS A 66 8.71 -5.11 -0.11
N SER A 67 7.43 -4.98 0.22
CA SER A 67 6.95 -5.16 1.60
C SER A 67 7.21 -6.56 2.13
N ARG A 68 7.00 -7.60 1.31
CA ARG A 68 7.31 -8.99 1.68
C ARG A 68 8.81 -9.21 1.91
N ALA A 69 9.66 -8.60 1.09
CA ALA A 69 11.11 -8.68 1.26
C ALA A 69 11.58 -8.02 2.57
N VAL A 70 11.15 -6.77 2.82
CA VAL A 70 11.50 -6.04 4.05
C VAL A 70 10.99 -6.77 5.30
N ARG A 71 9.81 -7.39 5.23
CA ARG A 71 9.27 -8.17 6.35
C ARG A 71 10.13 -9.40 6.66
N ALA A 72 10.57 -10.14 5.65
CA ALA A 72 11.45 -11.28 5.85
C ALA A 72 12.81 -10.87 6.45
N GLU A 73 13.39 -9.75 5.97
CA GLU A 73 14.63 -9.20 6.54
C GLU A 73 14.45 -8.76 8.00
N SER A 74 13.30 -8.15 8.33
CA SER A 74 13.00 -7.72 9.70
C SER A 74 12.81 -8.92 10.64
N GLU A 75 12.17 -9.99 10.19
CA GLU A 75 12.01 -11.23 10.96
C GLU A 75 13.37 -11.90 11.22
N ALA A 76 14.26 -11.92 10.22
CA ALA A 76 15.63 -12.42 10.41
C ALA A 76 16.46 -11.55 11.37
N LEU A 77 16.28 -10.23 11.34
CA LEU A 77 16.94 -9.33 12.29
C LEU A 77 16.39 -9.49 13.71
N ALA A 78 15.08 -9.68 13.86
CA ALA A 78 14.44 -9.94 15.16
C ALA A 78 14.97 -11.23 15.80
N ALA A 79 15.12 -12.30 15.02
CA ALA A 79 15.71 -13.56 15.50
C ALA A 79 17.18 -13.38 15.95
N GLN A 80 17.96 -12.55 15.26
CA GLN A 80 19.34 -12.24 15.67
C GLN A 80 19.37 -11.45 16.98
N ALA A 81 18.47 -10.47 17.14
CA ALA A 81 18.34 -9.71 18.39
C ALA A 81 17.95 -10.63 19.56
N GLU A 82 16.99 -11.53 19.37
CA GLU A 82 16.58 -12.51 20.38
C GLU A 82 17.74 -13.42 20.80
N ASN A 83 18.56 -13.89 19.83
CA ASN A 83 19.75 -14.68 20.12
C ASN A 83 20.80 -13.92 20.95
N LEU A 84 21.01 -12.64 20.67
CA LEU A 84 21.92 -11.78 21.43
C LEU A 84 21.40 -11.52 22.84
N GLU A 85 20.10 -11.25 22.98
CA GLU A 85 19.45 -11.10 24.29
C GLU A 85 19.56 -12.39 25.11
N HIS A 86 19.33 -13.55 24.49
CA HIS A 86 19.46 -14.83 25.17
C HIS A 86 20.89 -15.08 25.67
N GLN A 87 21.91 -14.75 24.88
CA GLN A 87 23.31 -14.81 25.33
C GLN A 87 23.59 -13.85 26.49
N ALA A 88 23.10 -12.60 26.40
CA ALA A 88 23.24 -11.63 27.48
C ALA A 88 22.51 -12.07 28.77
N HIS A 89 21.39 -12.77 28.65
CA HIS A 89 20.68 -13.36 29.79
C HIS A 89 21.47 -14.52 30.41
N GLN A 90 22.02 -15.42 29.59
CA GLN A 90 22.88 -16.51 30.08
C GLN A 90 24.09 -15.98 30.82
N HIS A 91 24.84 -15.04 30.25
CA HIS A 91 26.00 -14.45 30.93
C HIS A 91 25.65 -13.76 32.24
N ARG A 92 24.48 -13.09 32.31
CA ARG A 92 24.01 -12.48 33.56
C ARG A 92 23.65 -13.52 34.62
N ASN A 93 23.02 -14.61 34.22
CA ASN A 93 22.70 -15.72 35.12
C ASN A 93 23.98 -16.41 35.62
N ASP A 94 24.93 -16.69 34.74
CA ASP A 94 26.21 -17.30 35.11
C ASP A 94 26.98 -16.42 36.11
N ALA A 95 27.04 -15.11 35.86
CA ALA A 95 27.66 -14.16 36.78
C ALA A 95 26.95 -14.12 38.14
N ALA A 96 25.61 -14.20 38.16
CA ALA A 96 24.83 -14.23 39.40
C ALA A 96 25.09 -15.54 40.19
N THR A 97 25.14 -16.68 39.50
CA THR A 97 25.47 -17.98 40.09
C THR A 97 26.88 -17.98 40.68
N ALA A 98 27.89 -17.53 39.92
CA ALA A 98 29.27 -17.45 40.40
C ALA A 98 29.39 -16.56 41.64
N ARG A 99 28.65 -15.44 41.69
CA ARG A 99 28.60 -14.57 42.88
C ARG A 99 27.98 -15.27 44.08
N SER A 100 26.90 -16.04 43.88
CA SER A 100 26.26 -16.82 44.95
C SER A 100 27.15 -17.94 45.47
N GLU A 101 27.91 -18.60 44.60
CA GLU A 101 28.87 -19.63 44.97
C GLU A 101 30.01 -19.03 45.79
N LEU A 102 30.59 -17.90 45.36
CA LEU A 102 31.62 -17.19 46.11
C LEU A 102 31.14 -16.76 47.49
N ASP A 103 29.94 -16.19 47.60
CA ASP A 103 29.35 -15.80 48.89
C ASP A 103 29.17 -17.01 49.82
N SER A 104 28.77 -18.16 49.25
CA SER A 104 28.63 -19.42 50.00
C SER A 104 29.98 -19.97 50.48
N GLU A 105 31.05 -19.82 49.69
CA GLU A 105 32.41 -20.20 50.09
C GLU A 105 32.95 -19.29 51.19
N PHE A 106 32.76 -17.96 51.09
CA PHE A 106 33.13 -17.02 52.15
C PHE A 106 32.40 -17.34 53.46
N GLN A 107 31.09 -17.56 53.41
CA GLN A 107 30.32 -17.96 54.60
C GLN A 107 30.80 -19.30 55.19
N ARG A 108 31.29 -20.24 54.37
CA ARG A 108 31.88 -21.50 54.85
C ARG A 108 33.23 -21.27 55.51
N ALA A 109 34.08 -20.43 54.92
CA ALA A 109 35.37 -20.05 55.50
C ALA A 109 35.19 -19.35 56.86
N ASP A 110 34.27 -18.39 56.96
CA ASP A 110 33.98 -17.67 58.21
C ASP A 110 33.46 -18.60 59.32
N LYS A 111 32.70 -19.64 58.96
CA LYS A 111 32.24 -20.66 59.93
C LYS A 111 33.37 -21.57 60.41
N LEU A 112 34.42 -21.75 59.61
CA LEU A 112 35.57 -22.60 59.91
C LEU A 112 36.68 -21.86 60.66
N ASP A 113 36.71 -20.53 60.59
CA ASP A 113 37.64 -19.68 61.36
C ASP A 113 36.95 -18.99 62.55
N PRO A 114 36.85 -19.66 63.72
CA PRO A 114 36.35 -19.04 64.95
C PRO A 114 37.34 -18.02 65.57
N GLY A 115 38.49 -17.72 64.94
CA GLY A 115 39.53 -16.84 65.48
C GLY A 115 39.49 -15.39 65.02
N ALA A 116 38.79 -15.07 63.92
CA ALA A 116 38.80 -13.71 63.35
C ALA A 116 37.98 -12.68 64.16
N SER A 117 37.10 -13.11 65.06
CA SER A 117 36.28 -12.20 65.89
C SER A 117 37.00 -11.63 67.13
N THR A 118 38.24 -12.04 67.43
CA THR A 118 38.92 -11.61 68.67
C THR A 118 40.16 -10.73 68.50
N SER A 119 40.55 -10.38 67.28
CA SER A 119 41.64 -9.42 67.04
C SER A 119 41.12 -8.03 66.68
N ASP A 120 40.09 -7.58 67.39
CA ASP A 120 39.79 -6.15 67.56
C ASP A 120 40.14 -5.80 69.02
N THR A 121 41.43 -5.91 69.35
CA THR A 121 42.00 -5.26 70.52
C THR A 121 42.52 -3.90 70.05
N PRO A 122 41.87 -2.78 70.44
CA PRO A 122 42.44 -1.47 70.22
C PRO A 122 43.79 -1.41 70.95
N PRO A 123 44.88 -0.95 70.33
CA PRO A 123 46.13 -0.78 71.05
C PRO A 123 45.90 0.26 72.15
N ALA A 124 45.91 -0.22 73.40
CA ALA A 124 46.00 0.64 74.56
C ALA A 124 47.43 1.19 74.62
N ARG A 125 47.65 2.41 74.10
CA ARG A 125 48.48 3.46 74.68
C ARG A 125 48.47 4.74 73.86
#